data_AF-A0AAJ0EQS7-F1
#
_entry.id   AF-A0AAJ0EQS7-F1
#
_cell.length_a   1.000
_cell.length_b   1.000
_cell.length_c   1.000
_cell.angle_alpha   90.00
_cell.angle_beta   90.00
_cell.angle_gamma   90.00
#
_symmetry.space_group_name_H-M   'P 1'
#
loop_
_entity.id
_entity.type
_entity.pdbx_description
1 polymer ?
#
loop_
_entity_poly.entity_id
_entity_poly.type
_entity_poly.pdbx_seq_one_letter_code
_entity_poly.pdbx_strand_id
1 'polypeptide(L)'
;ANIGLKWNLKNGGTNHVVKDTIDIITSGKAMVVGYDVTHPTNMSNDKSAAPSLVGMVASVDKDLGQWPAIAWEQPSRQEMLGDEFTEKFRPRLLLWRQRNQNRLPEFIIIYRDGVSEGPFTQVLTTELPMIRKACDQLYLPKQHPRLSIIVSVKPRPAHYAVLLGEIFREKYGVGDLAADQLEKLTHNLCYLFGRATKTVSICPSADYADIVCERARVHRPALFDISDAASTTTSASQPVAPSNNVQVHPNLQDTMYYI
;
A
#
# COMPACT_ATOMS: atom_id res chain seq x y z
N ALA A 1 20.42 -0.82 17.89
CA ALA A 1 20.36 -1.39 16.53
C ALA A 1 19.05 -1.03 15.79
N ASN A 2 17.87 -1.51 16.21
CA ASN A 2 16.61 -1.36 15.45
C ASN A 2 16.15 0.09 15.16
N ILE A 3 16.44 1.05 16.04
CA ILE A 3 16.15 2.47 15.78
C ILE A 3 16.95 2.98 14.57
N GLY A 4 18.21 2.55 14.44
CA GLY A 4 19.07 2.91 13.30
C GLY A 4 18.52 2.41 11.97
N LEU A 5 17.92 1.22 11.94
CA LEU A 5 17.23 0.69 10.74
C LEU A 5 16.13 1.64 10.27
N LYS A 6 15.27 2.10 11.20
CA LYS A 6 14.19 3.04 10.90
C LYS A 6 14.71 4.40 10.44
N TRP A 7 15.75 4.90 11.11
CA TRP A 7 16.36 6.18 10.76
C TRP A 7 16.97 6.15 9.35
N ASN A 8 17.69 5.08 9.00
CA ASN A 8 18.26 4.91 7.66
C ASN A 8 17.16 4.93 6.58
N LEU A 9 16.07 4.20 6.78
CA LEU A 9 14.94 4.17 5.83
C LEU A 9 14.28 5.54 5.66
N LYS A 10 14.09 6.29 6.74
CA LYS A 10 13.52 7.66 6.67
C LYS A 10 14.37 8.62 5.86
N ASN A 11 15.68 8.40 5.83
CA ASN A 11 16.63 9.20 5.07
C ASN A 11 16.92 8.64 3.66
N GLY A 12 16.14 7.67 3.19
CA GLY A 12 16.25 7.13 1.83
C GLY A 12 17.26 5.98 1.67
N GLY A 13 17.85 5.49 2.77
CA GLY A 13 18.79 4.37 2.74
C GLY A 13 18.11 3.01 2.63
N THR A 14 18.89 1.98 2.28
CA THR A 14 18.44 0.58 2.20
C THR A 14 19.18 -0.24 3.24
N ASN A 15 18.45 -1.00 4.07
CA ASN A 15 19.07 -1.82 5.12
C ASN A 15 19.49 -3.21 4.61
N HIS A 16 18.68 -3.82 3.75
CA HIS A 16 18.92 -5.16 3.23
C HIS A 16 18.27 -5.33 1.86
N VAL A 17 18.87 -6.19 1.05
CA VAL A 17 18.44 -6.52 -0.32
C VAL A 17 18.51 -8.04 -0.47
N VAL A 18 17.55 -8.62 -1.21
CA VAL A 18 17.54 -10.04 -1.52
C VAL A 18 18.37 -10.29 -2.78
N LYS A 19 19.37 -11.17 -2.69
CA LYS A 19 20.27 -11.51 -3.82
C LYS A 19 19.62 -12.47 -4.82
N ASP A 20 18.90 -13.49 -4.34
CA ASP A 20 18.34 -14.58 -5.16
C ASP A 20 16.84 -14.40 -5.40
N THR A 21 16.46 -13.22 -5.93
CA THR A 21 15.07 -12.96 -6.32
C THR A 21 14.78 -13.38 -7.76
N ILE A 22 13.50 -13.35 -8.14
CA ILE A 22 13.08 -13.73 -9.48
C ILE A 22 13.41 -12.64 -10.50
N ASP A 23 13.60 -13.04 -11.76
CA ASP A 23 13.97 -12.16 -12.87
C ASP A 23 13.04 -10.95 -13.06
N ILE A 24 11.78 -11.08 -12.68
CA ILE A 24 10.81 -9.98 -12.75
C ILE A 24 11.31 -8.79 -11.92
N ILE A 25 11.83 -9.03 -10.71
CA ILE A 25 12.39 -7.98 -9.84
C ILE A 25 13.80 -7.58 -10.29
N THR A 26 14.71 -8.54 -10.53
CA THR A 26 16.11 -8.24 -10.86
C THR A 26 16.26 -7.48 -12.18
N SER A 27 15.28 -7.58 -13.10
CA SER A 27 15.24 -6.79 -14.34
C SER A 27 15.20 -5.28 -14.12
N GLY A 28 14.80 -4.82 -12.92
CA GLY A 28 14.62 -3.41 -12.58
C GLY A 28 13.48 -2.73 -13.32
N LYS A 29 12.51 -3.51 -13.79
CA LYS A 29 11.33 -3.03 -14.52
C LYS A 29 10.02 -3.22 -13.77
N ALA A 30 10.08 -3.82 -12.57
CA ALA A 30 8.91 -4.18 -11.79
C ALA A 30 8.72 -3.25 -10.57
N MET A 31 7.58 -2.57 -10.52
CA MET A 31 7.12 -1.83 -9.35
C MET A 31 6.23 -2.75 -8.50
N VAL A 32 6.51 -2.83 -7.20
CA VAL A 32 5.66 -3.51 -6.23
C VAL A 32 4.85 -2.47 -5.47
N VAL A 33 3.55 -2.69 -5.34
CA VAL A 33 2.61 -1.80 -4.66
C VAL A 33 1.91 -2.60 -3.56
N GLY A 34 1.71 -1.98 -2.42
CA GLY A 34 0.87 -2.50 -1.34
C GLY A 34 -0.17 -1.47 -0.95
N TYR A 35 -1.42 -1.87 -0.73
CA TYR A 35 -2.41 -1.00 -0.13
C TYR A 35 -3.41 -1.76 0.74
N ASP A 36 -3.92 -1.04 1.74
CA ASP A 36 -4.89 -1.50 2.72
C ASP A 36 -5.96 -0.44 2.96
N VAL A 37 -7.14 -0.89 3.39
CA VAL A 37 -8.24 -0.06 3.85
C VAL A 37 -8.55 -0.46 5.29
N THR A 38 -8.26 0.43 6.22
CA THR A 38 -8.54 0.22 7.64
C THR A 38 -9.81 0.96 8.05
N HIS A 39 -10.74 0.24 8.68
CA HIS A 39 -11.95 0.81 9.25
C HIS A 39 -11.76 1.20 10.74
N PRO A 40 -12.51 2.22 11.22
CA PRO A 40 -12.57 2.51 12.66
C PRO A 40 -13.22 1.34 13.42
N THR A 41 -12.52 0.82 14.43
CA THR A 41 -13.00 -0.23 15.34
C THR A 41 -13.18 0.36 16.74
N ASN A 42 -14.33 0.13 17.37
CA ASN A 42 -14.66 0.51 18.76
C ASN A 42 -14.78 2.02 19.08
N MET A 43 -15.60 2.75 18.32
CA MET A 43 -16.06 4.09 18.75
C MET A 43 -17.33 3.95 19.60
N SER A 44 -17.42 4.63 20.75
CA SER A 44 -18.61 4.67 21.60
C SER A 44 -19.85 5.10 20.80
N ASN A 45 -21.00 4.49 21.12
CA ASN A 45 -22.28 4.38 20.38
C ASN A 45 -22.93 5.62 19.72
N ASP A 46 -22.24 6.76 19.59
CA ASP A 46 -22.80 7.99 19.02
C ASP A 46 -22.01 8.59 17.84
N LYS A 47 -21.08 7.84 17.23
CA LYS A 47 -20.34 8.30 16.03
C LYS A 47 -20.24 7.23 14.94
N SER A 48 -21.29 7.10 14.15
CA SER A 48 -21.34 6.28 12.93
C SER A 48 -20.50 6.81 11.75
N ALA A 49 -19.67 7.86 11.92
CA ALA A 49 -19.18 8.69 10.81
C ALA A 49 -17.65 8.77 10.60
N ALA A 50 -16.81 8.12 11.41
CA ALA A 50 -15.36 8.20 11.19
C ALA A 50 -14.99 7.56 9.82
N PRO A 51 -14.17 8.22 8.98
CA PRO A 51 -13.84 7.71 7.65
C PRO A 51 -13.01 6.43 7.73
N SER A 52 -13.10 5.60 6.69
CA SER A 52 -12.10 4.56 6.47
C SER A 52 -10.81 5.22 5.99
N LEU A 53 -9.67 4.67 6.38
CA LEU A 53 -8.37 5.17 5.97
C LEU A 53 -7.74 4.23 4.97
N VAL A 54 -7.23 4.79 3.88
CA VAL A 54 -6.47 4.05 2.89
C VAL A 54 -5.00 4.38 3.04
N GLY A 55 -4.16 3.36 3.06
CA GLY A 55 -2.72 3.48 3.01
C GLY A 55 -2.20 2.77 1.78
N MET A 56 -1.39 3.45 0.96
CA MET A 56 -0.73 2.86 -0.20
C MET A 56 0.76 3.16 -0.18
N VAL A 57 1.56 2.14 -0.49
CA VAL A 57 3.00 2.22 -0.68
C VAL A 57 3.39 1.68 -2.05
N ALA A 58 4.46 2.22 -2.62
CA ALA A 58 5.04 1.68 -3.84
C ALA A 58 6.57 1.67 -3.75
N SER A 59 7.19 0.58 -4.15
CA SER A 59 8.64 0.50 -4.33
C SER A 59 9.10 1.46 -5.42
N VAL A 60 10.31 2.00 -5.32
CA VAL A 60 10.84 2.96 -6.30
C VAL A 60 11.95 2.40 -7.19
N ASP A 61 12.46 1.20 -6.90
CA ASP A 61 13.53 0.54 -7.63
C ASP A 61 13.55 -0.97 -7.37
N LYS A 62 14.51 -1.65 -8.01
CA LYS A 62 14.74 -3.10 -7.92
C LYS A 62 15.27 -3.58 -6.57
N ASP A 63 15.85 -2.67 -5.77
CA ASP A 63 16.47 -3.02 -4.50
C ASP A 63 15.39 -3.17 -3.41
N LEU A 64 14.20 -2.62 -3.66
CA LEU A 64 13.01 -2.76 -2.81
C LEU A 64 13.26 -2.29 -1.36
N GLY A 65 14.20 -1.34 -1.20
CA GLY A 65 14.56 -0.77 0.09
C GLY A 65 13.65 0.39 0.51
N GLN A 66 13.12 1.13 -0.45
CA GLN A 66 12.35 2.36 -0.23
C GLN A 66 10.91 2.22 -0.72
N TRP A 67 9.97 2.60 0.15
CA TRP A 67 8.53 2.43 -0.05
C TRP A 67 7.75 3.71 0.28
N PRO A 68 7.87 4.79 -0.50
CA PRO A 68 7.15 6.02 -0.23
C PRO A 68 5.63 5.84 -0.24
N ALA A 69 4.96 6.51 0.69
CA ALA A 69 3.55 6.29 0.99
C ALA A 69 2.64 7.44 0.57
N ILE A 70 1.38 7.12 0.35
CA ILE A 70 0.27 8.07 0.33
C ILE A 70 -0.88 7.52 1.18
N ALA A 71 -1.57 8.41 1.89
CA ALA A 71 -2.75 8.05 2.67
C ALA A 71 -3.87 9.04 2.40
N TRP A 72 -5.11 8.56 2.43
CA TRP A 72 -6.30 9.39 2.28
C TRP A 72 -7.50 8.76 3.00
N GLU A 73 -8.58 9.53 3.06
CA GLU A 73 -9.84 9.14 3.69
C GLU A 73 -10.84 8.74 2.63
N GLN A 74 -11.65 7.74 2.93
CA GLN A 74 -12.83 7.40 2.16
C GLN A 74 -14.04 7.24 3.09
N PRO A 75 -15.27 7.22 2.55
CA PRO A 75 -16.47 7.03 3.36
C PRO A 75 -16.37 5.85 4.34
N SER A 76 -16.98 6.05 5.52
CA SER A 76 -16.98 5.08 6.61
C SER A 76 -17.43 3.69 6.13
N ARG A 77 -16.64 2.66 6.46
CA ARG A 77 -16.90 1.25 6.13
C ARG A 77 -17.01 0.93 4.64
N GLN A 78 -16.59 1.84 3.77
CA GLN A 78 -16.38 1.52 2.36
C GLN A 78 -15.11 0.67 2.24
N GLU A 79 -15.21 -0.55 1.69
CA GLU A 79 -14.07 -1.46 1.49
C GLU A 79 -13.33 -1.17 0.18
N MET A 80 -14.09 -0.93 -0.90
CA MET A 80 -13.51 -0.67 -2.23
C MET A 80 -13.06 0.78 -2.36
N LEU A 81 -11.93 0.99 -3.03
CA LEU A 81 -11.43 2.35 -3.25
C LEU A 81 -12.39 3.18 -4.13
N GLY A 82 -12.48 4.48 -3.84
CA GLY A 82 -13.23 5.44 -4.66
C GLY A 82 -12.43 5.97 -5.86
N ASP A 83 -13.09 6.78 -6.71
CA ASP A 83 -12.56 7.33 -7.97
C ASP A 83 -11.20 8.04 -7.83
N GLU A 84 -10.94 8.60 -6.66
CA GLU A 84 -9.68 9.25 -6.30
C GLU A 84 -8.46 8.34 -6.41
N PHE A 85 -8.65 7.02 -6.38
CA PHE A 85 -7.55 6.05 -6.49
C PHE A 85 -6.72 6.26 -7.76
N THR A 86 -7.36 6.66 -8.87
CA THR A 86 -6.66 7.02 -10.12
C THR A 86 -5.60 8.09 -9.87
N GLU A 87 -5.99 9.19 -9.21
CA GLU A 87 -5.13 10.34 -8.93
C GLU A 87 -4.13 10.07 -7.80
N LYS A 88 -4.40 9.08 -6.93
CA LYS A 88 -3.44 8.62 -5.91
C LYS A 88 -2.39 7.66 -6.47
N PHE A 89 -2.74 6.86 -7.47
CA PHE A 89 -1.84 5.89 -8.11
C PHE A 89 -0.84 6.58 -9.05
N ARG A 90 -1.29 7.57 -9.82
CA ARG A 90 -0.47 8.30 -10.81
C ARG A 90 0.84 8.87 -10.23
N PRO A 91 0.88 9.54 -9.05
CA PRO A 91 2.13 10.00 -8.44
C PRO A 91 3.14 8.89 -8.14
N ARG A 92 2.71 7.65 -7.91
CA ARG A 92 3.63 6.52 -7.70
C ARG A 92 4.36 6.13 -8.99
N LEU A 93 3.65 6.14 -10.11
CA LEU A 93 4.24 5.96 -11.45
C LEU A 93 5.23 7.09 -11.80
N LEU A 94 4.87 8.34 -11.46
CA LEU A 94 5.75 9.49 -11.67
C LEU A 94 7.03 9.39 -10.82
N LEU A 95 6.91 8.98 -9.56
CA LEU A 95 8.05 8.80 -8.67
C LEU A 95 8.98 7.67 -9.15
N TRP A 96 8.42 6.55 -9.61
CA TRP A 96 9.19 5.50 -10.27
C TRP A 96 9.94 6.06 -11.47
N ARG A 97 9.25 6.78 -12.37
CA ARG A 97 9.84 7.36 -13.57
C ARG A 97 11.02 8.28 -13.25
N GLN A 98 10.88 9.12 -12.23
CA GLN A 98 11.94 10.01 -11.75
C GLN A 98 13.17 9.23 -11.26
N ARG A 99 12.97 8.08 -10.61
CA ARG A 99 14.04 7.23 -10.07
C ARG A 99 14.66 6.29 -11.11
N ASN A 100 13.98 6.05 -12.24
CA ASN A 100 14.35 5.02 -13.22
C ASN A 100 14.63 5.60 -14.61
N GLN A 101 15.46 6.65 -14.70
CA GLN A 101 15.94 7.22 -15.97
C GLN A 101 14.80 7.63 -16.93
N ASN A 102 13.74 8.22 -16.37
CA ASN A 102 12.53 8.61 -17.10
C ASN A 102 11.75 7.45 -17.74
N ARG A 103 11.98 6.20 -17.31
CA ARG A 103 11.20 5.03 -17.75
C ARG A 103 10.14 4.67 -16.71
N LEU A 104 8.94 4.39 -17.19
CA LEU A 104 7.86 3.84 -16.38
C LEU A 104 8.06 2.32 -16.17
N PRO A 105 7.47 1.70 -15.13
CA PRO A 105 7.61 0.26 -14.91
C PRO A 105 6.92 -0.54 -16.03
N GLU A 106 7.50 -1.67 -16.44
CA GLU A 106 6.87 -2.60 -17.41
C GLU A 106 5.98 -3.63 -16.72
N PHE A 107 6.20 -3.83 -15.42
CA PHE A 107 5.46 -4.77 -14.57
C PHE A 107 5.00 -4.05 -13.30
N ILE A 108 3.77 -4.27 -12.88
CA ILE A 108 3.28 -3.79 -11.58
C ILE A 108 2.65 -4.95 -10.82
N ILE A 109 3.24 -5.27 -9.68
CA ILE A 109 2.80 -6.34 -8.77
C ILE A 109 2.12 -5.69 -7.58
N ILE A 110 0.88 -6.06 -7.31
CA ILE A 110 0.01 -5.37 -6.37
C ILE A 110 -0.42 -6.34 -5.30
N TYR A 111 -0.16 -5.99 -4.03
CA TYR A 111 -0.67 -6.68 -2.86
C TYR A 111 -1.77 -5.83 -2.20
N ARG A 112 -3.00 -6.32 -2.23
CA ARG A 112 -4.14 -5.73 -1.53
C ARG A 112 -4.36 -6.49 -0.22
N ASP A 113 -4.20 -5.84 0.93
CA ASP A 113 -4.56 -6.42 2.23
C ASP A 113 -6.04 -6.14 2.55
N GLY A 114 -6.61 -6.63 3.65
CA GLY A 114 -7.89 -6.16 4.20
C GLY A 114 -9.17 -6.69 3.55
N VAL A 115 -9.10 -7.38 2.40
CA VAL A 115 -10.29 -7.86 1.68
C VAL A 115 -10.63 -9.31 2.07
N SER A 116 -11.86 -9.53 2.57
CA SER A 116 -12.42 -10.88 2.76
C SER A 116 -12.70 -11.58 1.42
N GLU A 117 -13.08 -12.86 1.38
CA GLU A 117 -13.27 -13.57 0.10
C GLU A 117 -14.41 -12.99 -0.78
N GLY A 118 -15.37 -12.28 -0.19
CA GLY A 118 -16.54 -11.73 -0.91
C GLY A 118 -16.21 -10.63 -1.95
N PRO A 119 -15.37 -9.63 -1.66
CA PRO A 119 -15.12 -8.50 -2.57
C PRO A 119 -14.07 -8.73 -3.68
N PHE A 120 -13.58 -9.95 -3.91
CA PHE A 120 -12.52 -10.20 -4.92
C PHE A 120 -12.90 -9.73 -6.32
N THR A 121 -14.14 -9.97 -6.74
CA THR A 121 -14.65 -9.50 -8.03
C THR A 121 -14.66 -7.97 -8.09
N GLN A 122 -14.97 -7.30 -6.98
CA GLN A 122 -15.04 -5.84 -6.93
C GLN A 122 -13.67 -5.18 -7.08
N VAL A 123 -12.60 -5.81 -6.60
CA VAL A 123 -11.22 -5.36 -6.88
C VAL A 123 -10.95 -5.33 -8.38
N LEU A 124 -11.39 -6.37 -9.12
CA LEU A 124 -11.20 -6.45 -10.57
C LEU A 124 -12.14 -5.53 -11.36
N THR A 125 -13.37 -5.29 -10.89
CA THR A 125 -14.36 -4.48 -11.62
C THR A 125 -14.34 -3.00 -11.24
N THR A 126 -13.77 -2.65 -10.09
CA THR A 126 -13.76 -1.27 -9.56
C THR A 126 -12.34 -0.71 -9.53
N GLU A 127 -11.42 -1.37 -8.81
CA GLU A 127 -10.08 -0.84 -8.51
C GLU A 127 -9.11 -0.99 -9.70
N LEU A 128 -9.11 -2.14 -10.37
CA LEU A 128 -8.27 -2.38 -11.55
C LEU A 128 -8.50 -1.36 -12.69
N PRO A 129 -9.75 -1.01 -13.07
CA PRO A 129 -9.98 0.06 -14.06
C PRO A 129 -9.36 1.41 -13.67
N MET A 130 -9.33 1.76 -12.39
CA MET A 130 -8.71 3.00 -11.93
C MET A 130 -7.18 2.97 -12.03
N ILE A 131 -6.56 1.82 -11.75
CA ILE A 131 -5.12 1.61 -11.99
C ILE A 131 -4.81 1.73 -13.48
N ARG A 132 -5.64 1.13 -14.34
CA ARG A 132 -5.50 1.23 -15.80
C ARG A 132 -5.64 2.67 -16.27
N LYS A 133 -6.67 3.39 -15.80
CA LYS A 133 -6.87 4.81 -16.10
C LYS A 133 -5.68 5.68 -15.68
N ALA A 134 -5.05 5.40 -14.53
CA ALA A 134 -3.84 6.09 -14.11
C ALA A 134 -2.65 5.79 -15.04
N CYS A 135 -2.57 4.58 -15.59
CA CYS A 135 -1.59 4.23 -16.62
C CYS A 135 -1.89 4.95 -17.95
N ASP A 136 -3.15 5.06 -18.37
CA ASP A 136 -3.54 5.72 -19.62
C ASP A 136 -3.07 7.19 -19.68
N GLN A 137 -2.96 7.86 -18.51
CA GLN A 137 -2.49 9.23 -18.40
C GLN A 137 -0.98 9.39 -18.65
N LEU A 138 -0.19 8.30 -18.60
CA LEU A 138 1.28 8.34 -18.60
C LEU A 138 1.94 7.45 -19.66
N TYR A 139 1.32 6.32 -20.01
CA TYR A 139 1.85 5.37 -20.99
C TYR A 139 1.32 5.66 -22.38
N LEU A 140 2.14 5.36 -23.39
CA LEU A 140 1.69 5.35 -24.78
C LEU A 140 0.82 4.12 -25.06
N PRO A 141 -0.08 4.18 -26.05
CA PRO A 141 -0.84 3.01 -26.49
C PRO A 141 0.07 1.81 -26.74
N LYS A 142 -0.35 0.62 -26.29
CA LYS A 142 0.40 -0.65 -26.36
C LYS A 142 1.67 -0.74 -25.51
N GLN A 143 2.02 0.29 -24.73
CA GLN A 143 3.14 0.26 -23.79
C GLN A 143 2.71 0.09 -22.33
N HIS A 144 1.44 -0.26 -22.10
CA HIS A 144 0.89 -0.39 -20.75
C HIS A 144 1.64 -1.48 -19.97
N PRO A 145 1.77 -1.31 -18.64
CA PRO A 145 2.40 -2.32 -17.82
C PRO A 145 1.52 -3.56 -17.74
N ARG A 146 2.16 -4.72 -17.61
CA ARG A 146 1.49 -5.96 -17.20
C ARG A 146 1.25 -5.91 -15.70
N LEU A 147 0.07 -6.31 -15.27
CA LEU A 147 -0.37 -6.23 -13.88
C LEU A 147 -0.51 -7.64 -13.27
N SER A 148 -0.20 -7.76 -11.98
CA SER A 148 -0.67 -8.89 -11.19
C SER A 148 -1.19 -8.38 -9.86
N ILE A 149 -2.40 -8.81 -9.50
CA ILE A 149 -3.10 -8.41 -8.28
C ILE A 149 -3.25 -9.64 -7.41
N ILE A 150 -2.66 -9.55 -6.22
CA ILE A 150 -2.66 -10.56 -5.19
C ILE A 150 -3.39 -9.97 -3.98
N VAL A 151 -4.42 -10.64 -3.50
CA VAL A 151 -5.09 -10.29 -2.24
C VAL A 151 -4.50 -11.12 -1.11
N SER A 152 -4.19 -10.47 0.00
CA SER A 152 -3.76 -11.13 1.24
C SER A 152 -4.97 -11.30 2.16
N VAL A 153 -5.30 -12.54 2.51
CA VAL A 153 -6.44 -12.88 3.38
C VAL A 153 -5.92 -13.32 4.75
N LYS A 154 -6.39 -12.68 5.84
CA LYS A 154 -6.07 -13.01 7.25
C LYS A 154 -7.24 -13.81 7.86
N PRO A 155 -7.02 -14.77 8.81
CA PRO A 155 -5.84 -14.90 9.67
C PRO A 155 -5.10 -16.26 9.61
N ARG A 156 -3.77 -16.16 9.78
CA ARG A 156 -2.71 -17.15 10.05
C ARG A 156 -3.06 -18.66 9.89
N PRO A 157 -2.38 -19.38 8.97
CA PRO A 157 -1.36 -18.88 8.03
C PRO A 157 -1.93 -17.85 7.04
N ALA A 158 -1.10 -16.93 6.56
CA ALA A 158 -1.54 -15.94 5.58
C ALA A 158 -1.84 -16.66 4.25
N HIS A 159 -3.00 -16.40 3.66
CA HIS A 159 -3.38 -16.95 2.36
C HIS A 159 -3.34 -15.84 1.30
N TYR A 160 -2.82 -16.17 0.12
CA TYR A 160 -2.77 -15.26 -1.01
C TYR A 160 -3.68 -15.75 -2.13
N ALA A 161 -4.58 -14.90 -2.60
CA ALA A 161 -5.44 -15.16 -3.75
C ALA A 161 -4.97 -14.33 -4.94
N VAL A 162 -4.68 -14.99 -6.06
CA VAL A 162 -4.30 -14.30 -7.31
C VAL A 162 -5.56 -13.93 -8.09
N LEU A 163 -5.89 -12.64 -8.10
CA LEU A 163 -7.05 -12.13 -8.84
C LEU A 163 -6.70 -11.85 -10.30
N LEU A 164 -5.50 -11.33 -10.54
CA LEU A 164 -4.98 -11.03 -11.87
C LEU A 164 -3.53 -11.48 -11.95
N GLY A 165 -3.17 -12.19 -13.02
CA GLY A 165 -1.86 -12.83 -13.14
C GLY A 165 -1.18 -12.61 -14.50
N GLU A 166 -1.31 -11.43 -15.11
CA GLU A 166 -0.79 -11.17 -16.46
C GLU A 166 0.73 -11.41 -16.53
N ILE A 167 1.46 -10.94 -15.52
CA ILE A 167 2.94 -11.02 -15.49
C ILE A 167 3.41 -12.47 -15.45
N PHE A 168 2.92 -13.22 -14.47
CA PHE A 168 3.41 -14.58 -14.20
C PHE A 168 2.91 -15.57 -15.25
N ARG A 169 1.65 -15.45 -15.68
CA ARG A 169 1.09 -16.34 -16.72
C ARG A 169 1.73 -16.12 -18.08
N GLU A 170 2.03 -14.88 -18.45
CA GLU A 170 2.69 -14.60 -19.72
C GLU A 170 4.14 -15.11 -19.71
N LYS A 171 4.85 -14.93 -18.59
CA LYS A 171 6.27 -15.31 -18.51
C LYS A 171 6.50 -16.80 -18.30
N TYR A 172 5.65 -17.46 -17.50
CA TYR A 172 5.86 -18.84 -17.05
C TYR A 172 4.77 -19.82 -17.51
N GLY A 173 3.78 -19.35 -18.28
CA GLY A 173 2.66 -20.17 -18.76
C GLY A 173 1.54 -20.33 -17.72
N VAL A 174 0.54 -21.14 -18.08
CA VAL A 174 -0.56 -21.50 -17.18
C VAL A 174 -0.19 -22.81 -16.46
N GLY A 175 -0.23 -22.79 -15.12
CA GLY A 175 0.03 -23.97 -14.28
C GLY A 175 0.96 -23.66 -13.12
N ASP A 176 1.49 -24.72 -12.52
CA ASP A 176 2.22 -24.70 -11.25
C ASP A 176 3.45 -23.79 -11.30
N LEU A 177 4.16 -23.72 -12.43
CA LEU A 177 5.35 -22.87 -12.54
C LEU A 177 5.06 -21.38 -12.28
N ALA A 178 3.92 -20.86 -12.76
CA ALA A 178 3.55 -19.47 -12.49
C ALA A 178 3.24 -19.23 -11.00
N ALA A 179 2.61 -20.22 -10.34
CA ALA A 179 2.34 -20.20 -8.92
C ALA A 179 3.65 -20.27 -8.11
N ASP A 180 4.53 -21.22 -8.42
CA ASP A 180 5.84 -21.41 -7.78
C ASP A 180 6.68 -20.12 -7.82
N GLN A 181 6.69 -19.40 -8.94
CA GLN A 181 7.43 -18.15 -9.08
C GLN A 181 6.80 -17.00 -8.26
N LEU A 182 5.47 -16.96 -8.15
CA LEU A 182 4.79 -15.99 -7.30
C LEU A 182 5.01 -16.31 -5.82
N GLU A 183 4.96 -17.58 -5.43
CA GLU A 183 5.25 -18.04 -4.08
C GLU A 183 6.69 -17.69 -3.69
N LYS A 184 7.66 -18.01 -4.57
CA LYS A 184 9.07 -17.64 -4.39
C LYS A 184 9.25 -16.13 -4.26
N LEU A 185 8.59 -15.34 -5.12
CA LEU A 185 8.62 -13.88 -4.99
C LEU A 185 8.10 -13.44 -3.63
N THR A 186 6.89 -13.86 -3.27
CA THR A 186 6.23 -13.43 -2.03
C THR A 186 7.05 -13.83 -0.81
N HIS A 187 7.60 -15.04 -0.81
CA HIS A 187 8.53 -15.52 0.22
C HIS A 187 9.78 -14.64 0.32
N ASN A 188 10.42 -14.31 -0.80
CA ASN A 188 11.58 -13.43 -0.85
C ASN A 188 11.25 -12.03 -0.34
N LEU A 189 10.08 -11.49 -0.70
CA LEU A 189 9.62 -10.20 -0.19
C LEU A 189 9.52 -10.21 1.34
N CYS A 190 9.11 -11.30 1.99
CA CYS A 190 9.05 -11.40 3.47
C CYS A 190 10.39 -11.19 4.20
N TYR A 191 11.52 -11.22 3.50
CA TYR A 191 12.84 -10.86 4.07
C TYR A 191 13.16 -9.37 3.97
N LEU A 192 12.37 -8.59 3.23
CA LEU A 192 12.61 -7.16 2.93
C LEU A 192 11.90 -6.21 3.89
N PHE A 193 11.47 -6.69 5.07
CA PHE A 193 10.91 -5.81 6.09
C PHE A 193 12.00 -4.96 6.76
N GLY A 194 12.26 -3.80 6.17
CA GLY A 194 13.39 -2.91 6.42
C GLY A 194 13.61 -2.52 7.88
N ARG A 195 12.57 -2.55 8.73
CA ARG A 195 12.66 -2.11 10.13
C ARG A 195 13.01 -3.21 11.13
N ALA A 196 13.25 -4.45 10.67
CA ALA A 196 13.66 -5.56 11.52
C ALA A 196 14.60 -6.53 10.79
N THR A 197 15.41 -7.26 11.54
CA THR A 197 16.31 -8.31 11.03
C THR A 197 15.67 -9.69 11.12
N LYS A 198 14.36 -9.78 10.84
CA LYS A 198 13.57 -11.01 10.89
C LYS A 198 12.62 -11.07 9.70
N THR A 199 12.23 -12.26 9.32
CA THR A 199 11.14 -12.46 8.38
C THR A 199 9.80 -12.04 8.99
N VAL A 200 8.91 -11.57 8.14
CA VAL A 200 7.51 -11.29 8.49
C VAL A 200 6.59 -12.35 7.89
N SER A 201 5.40 -12.51 8.49
CA SER A 201 4.43 -13.53 8.09
C SER A 201 3.61 -13.15 6.85
N ILE A 202 3.66 -11.90 6.43
CA ILE A 202 2.96 -11.35 5.28
C ILE A 202 3.93 -10.50 4.46
N CYS A 203 3.65 -10.33 3.17
CA CYS A 203 4.47 -9.51 2.28
C CYS A 203 4.65 -8.09 2.84
N PRO A 204 5.88 -7.53 2.91
CA PRO A 204 6.12 -6.20 3.45
C PRO A 204 5.35 -5.08 2.77
N SER A 205 4.97 -5.22 1.50
CA SER A 205 4.14 -4.21 0.84
C SER A 205 2.78 -4.06 1.53
N ALA A 206 2.13 -5.16 1.91
CA ALA A 206 0.89 -5.16 2.68
C ALA A 206 1.12 -4.65 4.11
N ASP A 207 2.14 -5.18 4.81
CA ASP A 207 2.49 -4.74 6.17
C ASP A 207 2.82 -3.23 6.24
N TYR A 208 3.47 -2.69 5.22
CA TYR A 208 3.75 -1.25 5.15
C TYR A 208 2.47 -0.43 4.92
N ALA A 209 1.53 -0.92 4.11
CA ALA A 209 0.24 -0.27 3.93
C ALA A 209 -0.54 -0.18 5.25
N ASP A 210 -0.56 -1.26 6.05
CA ASP A 210 -1.14 -1.28 7.40
C ASP A 210 -0.51 -0.20 8.30
N ILE A 211 0.83 -0.08 8.28
CA ILE A 211 1.54 0.96 9.07
C ILE A 211 1.19 2.37 8.58
N VAL A 212 0.97 2.55 7.28
CA VAL A 212 0.53 3.84 6.70
C VAL A 212 -0.88 4.19 7.17
N CYS A 213 -1.81 3.24 7.16
CA CYS A 213 -3.16 3.39 7.71
C CYS A 213 -3.11 3.80 9.18
N GLU A 214 -2.32 3.11 9.99
CA GLU A 214 -2.14 3.41 11.41
C GLU A 214 -1.53 4.80 11.62
N ARG A 215 -0.54 5.19 10.80
CA ARG A 215 0.01 6.54 10.87
C ARG A 215 -1.02 7.61 10.47
N ALA A 216 -1.84 7.34 9.47
CA ALA A 216 -2.89 8.25 9.03
C ALA A 216 -3.95 8.46 10.12
N ARG A 217 -4.23 7.45 10.94
CA ARG A 217 -5.07 7.53 12.14
C ARG A 217 -4.47 8.47 13.19
N VAL A 218 -3.19 8.28 13.51
CA VAL A 218 -2.46 9.13 14.48
C VAL A 218 -2.40 10.60 14.04
N HIS A 219 -2.36 10.89 12.75
CA HIS A 219 -2.41 12.28 12.24
C HIS A 219 -3.79 12.94 12.44
N ARG A 220 -4.81 12.20 12.89
CA ARG A 220 -6.21 12.63 12.98
C ARG A 220 -6.82 12.34 14.36
N PRO A 221 -6.21 12.82 15.46
CA PRO A 221 -6.71 12.52 16.80
C PRO A 221 -8.14 13.02 17.02
N ALA A 222 -8.55 14.12 16.39
CA ALA A 222 -9.91 14.63 16.48
C ALA A 222 -10.99 13.67 15.92
N LEU A 223 -10.61 12.78 14.99
CA LEU A 223 -11.51 11.79 14.40
C LEU A 223 -11.46 10.44 15.12
N PHE A 224 -10.33 10.09 15.76
CA PHE A 224 -10.07 8.74 16.27
C PHE A 224 -9.71 8.63 17.77
N ASP A 225 -9.30 9.70 18.46
CA ASP A 225 -8.80 9.68 19.87
C ASP A 225 -9.75 10.35 20.89
N ILE A 226 -11.07 10.36 20.65
CA ILE A 226 -12.03 10.88 21.65
C ILE A 226 -12.45 9.77 22.61
N SER A 227 -11.52 9.34 23.46
CA SER A 227 -11.81 8.62 24.70
C SER A 227 -10.60 8.68 25.63
N ASP A 228 -10.70 9.54 26.67
CA ASP A 228 -10.21 9.32 28.05
C ASP A 228 -10.00 10.61 28.86
N ALA A 229 -10.01 11.80 28.23
CA ALA A 229 -9.84 13.09 28.93
C ALA A 229 -11.13 13.90 29.14
N ALA A 230 -12.28 13.46 28.64
CA ALA A 230 -13.55 14.19 28.74
C ALA A 230 -14.37 13.76 29.97
N SER A 231 -13.76 13.76 31.15
CA SER A 231 -14.49 13.91 32.40
C SER A 231 -14.20 15.29 32.96
N THR A 232 -15.25 16.10 33.07
CA THR A 232 -15.30 17.47 33.63
C THR A 232 -15.00 18.61 32.66
N THR A 233 -16.03 19.08 31.93
CA THR A 233 -16.53 20.47 32.04
C THR A 233 -17.82 20.62 31.23
N THR A 234 -18.86 21.07 31.93
CA THR A 234 -20.14 21.52 31.39
C THR A 234 -19.97 22.78 30.55
N SER A 235 -20.67 22.82 29.39
CA SER A 235 -21.29 23.97 28.71
C SER A 235 -20.98 24.09 27.20
N ALA A 236 -22.07 24.20 26.43
CA ALA A 236 -22.19 24.60 25.03
C ALA A 236 -21.38 23.82 23.98
N SER A 237 -22.07 22.87 23.33
CA SER A 237 -21.68 22.25 22.07
C SER A 237 -21.53 23.30 20.95
N GLN A 238 -20.30 23.76 20.74
CA GLN A 238 -19.88 24.36 19.48
C GLN A 238 -19.64 23.23 18.45
N PRO A 239 -20.02 23.39 17.18
CA PRO A 239 -19.63 22.46 16.14
C PRO A 239 -18.10 22.46 16.04
N VAL A 240 -17.47 21.30 16.20
CA VAL A 240 -16.04 21.16 15.92
C VAL A 240 -15.85 21.48 14.44
N ALA A 241 -15.23 22.62 14.14
CA ALA A 241 -14.86 23.00 12.79
C ALA A 241 -14.07 21.84 12.14
N PRO A 242 -14.24 21.56 10.84
CA PRO A 242 -13.51 20.50 10.15
C PRO A 242 -12.01 20.77 10.33
N SER A 243 -11.37 19.99 11.19
CA SER A 243 -9.97 20.18 11.55
C SER A 243 -9.15 20.07 10.27
N ASN A 244 -8.34 21.09 9.99
CA ASN A 244 -7.40 21.17 8.88
C ASN A 244 -6.89 19.79 8.48
N ASN A 245 -7.12 19.39 7.23
CA ASN A 245 -6.55 18.18 6.63
C ASN A 245 -5.05 18.12 6.98
N VAL A 246 -4.67 17.31 7.98
CA VAL A 246 -3.27 17.14 8.38
C VAL A 246 -2.60 16.31 7.29
N GLN A 247 -2.17 17.00 6.25
CA GLN A 247 -1.41 16.42 5.15
C GLN A 247 0.05 16.29 5.58
N VAL A 248 0.68 15.22 5.11
CA VAL A 248 2.12 15.03 5.25
C VAL A 248 2.82 16.22 4.57
N HIS A 249 3.76 16.85 5.26
CA HIS A 249 4.51 17.96 4.70
C HIS A 249 5.19 17.55 3.38
N PRO A 250 5.23 18.38 2.32
CA PRO A 250 5.78 18.02 1.01
C PRO A 250 7.18 17.40 1.06
N ASN A 251 8.05 17.89 1.95
CA ASN A 251 9.41 17.34 2.16
C ASN A 251 9.44 15.86 2.58
N LEU A 252 8.33 15.32 3.09
CA LEU A 252 8.22 13.95 3.58
C LEU A 252 7.34 13.06 2.68
N GLN A 253 6.68 13.62 1.67
CA GLN A 253 5.68 12.93 0.85
C GLN A 253 6.26 11.71 0.09
N ASP A 254 7.55 11.78 -0.27
CA ASP A 254 8.26 10.73 -1.00
C ASP A 254 9.27 9.99 -0.11
N THR A 255 9.01 9.96 1.21
CA THR A 255 9.84 9.28 2.21
C THR A 255 9.05 8.18 2.94
N MET A 256 9.75 7.29 3.64
CA MET A 256 9.14 6.31 4.55
C MET A 256 8.81 6.93 5.93
N TYR A 257 8.16 8.10 5.98
CA TYR A 257 7.87 8.83 7.24
C TYR A 257 7.10 7.98 8.27
N TYR A 258 6.30 7.04 7.78
CA TYR A 258 5.45 6.13 8.55
C TYR A 258 6.22 5.04 9.30
N ILE A 259 7.49 4.77 8.94
CA ILE A 259 8.24 3.64 9.50
C ILE A 259 8.68 3.82 10.94
#